data_AF-A0A6M8PYB2-F1
#
_entry.id   AF-A0A6M8PYB2-F1
#
_cell.length_a   1.000
_cell.length_b   1.000
_cell.length_c   1.000
_cell.angle_alpha   90.00
_cell.angle_beta   90.00
_cell.angle_gamma   90.00
#
_symmetry.space_group_name_H-M   'P 1'
#
loop_
_entity.id
_entity.type
_entity.pdbx_description
1 polymer ?
#
loop_
_entity_poly.entity_id
_entity_poly.type
_entity_poly.pdbx_seq_one_letter_code
_entity_poly.pdbx_strand_id
1 'polypeptide(L)' 'IRRYQKSTELLIRKLPFQRLVREIAQDFKTDLRFQSSAVMALQEAS' A
#
# COMPACT_ATOMS: atom_id res chain seq x y z
N ILE A 1 -9.40 20.17 -6.87
CA ILE A 1 -9.25 19.10 -7.90
C ILE A 1 -7.94 19.23 -8.68
N ARG A 2 -7.65 20.38 -9.32
CA ARG A 2 -6.46 20.57 -10.18
C ARG A 2 -5.10 20.21 -9.54
N ARG A 3 -4.94 20.39 -8.22
CA ARG A 3 -3.71 20.02 -7.48
C ARG A 3 -3.39 18.52 -7.61
N TYR A 4 -4.35 17.66 -7.26
CA TYR A 4 -4.16 16.20 -7.26
C TYR A 4 -4.18 15.60 -8.67
N GLN A 5 -4.84 16.26 -9.63
CA GLN A 5 -4.81 15.84 -11.03
C GLN A 5 -3.46 16.10 -11.72
N LYS A 6 -2.61 16.99 -11.17
CA LYS A 6 -1.30 17.32 -11.74
C LYS A 6 -0.14 16.56 -11.07
N SER A 7 -0.35 16.06 -9.85
CA SER A 7 0.64 15.31 -9.09
C SER A 7 0.47 13.81 -9.26
N THR A 8 1.55 13.05 -9.03
CA THR A 8 1.56 11.58 -9.00
C THR A 8 1.90 11.02 -7.62
N GLU A 9 1.89 11.88 -6.60
CA GLU A 9 2.14 11.45 -5.22
C GLU A 9 1.00 10.57 -4.70
N LEU A 10 1.37 9.56 -3.90
CA LEU A 10 0.40 8.70 -3.25
C LEU A 10 -0.50 9.52 -2.32
N LEU A 11 -1.81 9.45 -2.55
CA LEU A 11 -2.80 10.17 -1.75
C LEU A 11 -3.07 9.45 -0.41
N ILE A 12 -2.82 8.14 -0.36
CA ILE A 12 -2.97 7.31 0.83
C ILE A 12 -1.63 7.26 1.59
N ARG A 13 -1.68 7.39 2.93
CA ARG A 13 -0.48 7.33 3.77
C ARG A 13 0.12 5.91 3.78
N LYS A 14 1.44 5.83 3.62
CA LYS A 14 2.19 4.55 3.53
C LYS A 14 2.01 3.63 4.74
N LEU A 15 2.11 4.14 5.97
CA LEU A 15 2.07 3.30 7.18
C LEU A 15 0.69 2.64 7.40
N PRO A 16 -0.45 3.36 7.34
CA PRO A 16 -1.77 2.73 7.38
C PRO A 16 -2.00 1.73 6.25
N PHE A 17 -1.59 2.05 5.01
CA PHE A 17 -1.72 1.13 3.88
C PHE A 17 -0.91 -0.16 4.10
N GLN A 18 0.33 -0.06 4.56
CA GLN A 18 1.16 -1.22 4.91
C GLN A 18 0.53 -2.07 6.03
N ARG A 19 -0.11 -1.46 7.04
CA ARG A 19 -0.81 -2.21 8.09
C ARG A 19 -1.99 -2.99 7.53
N LEU A 20 -2.80 -2.36 6.69
CA LEU A 20 -3.94 -3.01 6.03
C LEU A 20 -3.51 -4.20 5.15
N VAL A 21 -2.44 -4.03 4.36
CA VAL A 21 -1.89 -5.13 3.55
C VAL A 21 -1.48 -6.31 4.43
N ARG A 22 -0.86 -6.06 5.59
CA ARG A 22 -0.44 -7.12 6.52
C ARG A 22 -1.61 -7.79 7.22
N GLU A 23 -2.61 -7.02 7.62
CA GLU A 23 -3.85 -7.51 8.23
C GLU A 23 -4.55 -8.50 7.30
N ILE A 24 -4.81 -8.10 6.05
CA ILE A 24 -5.43 -8.96 5.04
C ILE A 24 -4.57 -10.19 4.75
N ALA A 25 -3.24 -10.03 4.60
CA ALA A 25 -2.35 -11.14 4.31
C ALA A 25 -2.28 -12.19 5.43
N GLN A 26 -2.45 -11.76 6.68
CA GLN A 26 -2.42 -12.63 7.84
C GLN A 26 -3.58 -13.64 7.84
N ASP A 27 -4.73 -13.29 7.25
CA ASP A 27 -5.88 -14.18 7.08
C ASP A 27 -5.58 -15.34 6.11
N PHE A 28 -4.62 -15.17 5.19
CA PHE A 28 -4.22 -16.21 4.23
C PHE A 28 -3.06 -17.06 4.72
N LYS A 29 -2.04 -16.43 5.33
CA LYS A 29 -0.86 -17.14 5.85
C LYS A 29 -0.16 -16.30 6.91
N THR A 30 0.07 -16.92 8.07
CA THR A 30 0.87 -16.31 9.15
C THR A 30 2.35 -16.17 8.75
N ASP A 31 3.03 -15.19 9.32
CA ASP A 31 4.47 -14.94 9.16
C ASP A 31 4.96 -14.59 7.74
N LEU A 32 4.05 -14.10 6.87
CA LEU A 32 4.43 -13.55 5.58
C LEU A 32 5.29 -12.29 5.72
N ARG A 33 6.39 -12.27 4.96
CA ARG A 33 7.26 -11.08 4.80
C ARG A 33 7.05 -10.47 3.43
N PHE A 34 6.97 -9.14 3.41
CA PHE A 34 6.84 -8.37 2.18
C PHE A 34 8.14 -7.64 1.89
N GLN A 35 8.55 -7.64 0.63
CA GLN A 35 9.52 -6.66 0.14
C GLN A 35 8.90 -5.26 0.20
N SER A 36 9.73 -4.24 0.45
CA SER A 36 9.28 -2.84 0.46
C SER A 36 8.68 -2.42 -0.89
N SER A 37 9.27 -2.87 -1.99
CA SER A 37 8.79 -2.65 -3.36
C SER A 37 7.43 -3.28 -3.61
N ALA A 38 7.15 -4.47 -3.06
CA ALA A 38 5.87 -5.14 -3.24
C ALA A 38 4.71 -4.35 -2.62
N VAL A 39 4.90 -3.81 -1.40
CA VAL A 39 3.89 -2.98 -0.74
C VAL A 39 3.63 -1.69 -1.52
N MET A 40 4.67 -1.09 -2.09
CA MET A 40 4.53 0.10 -2.95
C MET A 40 3.77 -0.22 -4.24
N ALA A 41 4.08 -1.34 -4.91
CA ALA A 41 3.38 -1.77 -6.12
C ALA A 41 1.90 -2.03 -5.88
N LEU A 42 1.53 -2.63 -4.74
CA LEU A 42 0.12 -2.80 -4.36
C LEU A 42 -0.59 -1.45 -4.20
N GLN A 43 0.09 -0.45 -3.66
CA GLN A 43 -0.49 0.88 -3.47
C GLN A 43 -0.65 1.65 -4.79
N GLU A 44 0.26 1.48 -5.73
CA GLU A 44 0.17 2.10 -7.06
C GLU A 44 -0.93 1.49 -7.93
N ALA A 45 -1.30 0.22 -7.69
CA ALA A 45 -2.31 -0.50 -8.46
C ALA A 45 -3.75 -0.38 -7.92
N SER A 46 -3.93 0.17 -6.70
CA SER A 46 -5.25 0.34 -6.05
C SER A 46 -5.96 1.59 -6.54
#